data_AF-A0A1Y4DBI5-F1
#
_entry.id   AF-A0A1Y4DBI5-F1
#
_cell.length_a   1.000
_cell.length_b   1.000
_cell.length_c   1.000
_cell.angle_alpha   90.00
_cell.angle_beta   90.00
_cell.angle_gamma   90.00
#
_symmetry.space_group_name_H-M   'P 1'
#
loop_
_entity.id
_entity.type
_entity.pdbx_description
1 polymer ?
#
loop_
_entity_poly.entity_id
_entity_poly.type
_entity_poly.pdbx_seq_one_letter_code
_entity_poly.pdbx_strand_id
1 'polypeptide(L)'
;MRTKFTKTVESNDLFGVRQALADEMLIDPRGNSFKEMLAYAEEHLPDLYETDNGTPYAQDESEWTKDLLHNLKYDLSKNFSREKLTLFVKMAQYVLKDKAERLDQEEKEKLRTASDQDTLEHSAGQHKGVYAGVAIAGITVAVTGICISKMAVTTLGLAGVVIGGVLYLKNNRK
;
A
#
# COMPACT_ATOMS: atom_id res chain seq x y z
N MET A 1 3.92 10.00 -4.25
CA MET A 1 2.53 10.53 -4.38
C MET A 1 1.73 9.83 -5.48
N ARG A 2 0.44 9.50 -5.27
CA ARG A 2 -0.38 8.74 -6.23
C ARG A 2 -0.83 9.62 -7.42
N THR A 3 -0.56 9.17 -8.65
CA THR A 3 -0.88 9.91 -9.90
C THR A 3 -2.35 10.32 -10.01
N LYS A 4 -3.29 9.52 -9.49
CA LYS A 4 -4.71 9.85 -9.48
C LYS A 4 -5.00 11.09 -8.62
N PHE A 5 -4.41 11.18 -7.43
CA PHE A 5 -4.64 12.30 -6.52
C PHE A 5 -4.05 13.60 -7.06
N THR A 6 -2.83 13.56 -7.62
CA THR A 6 -2.21 14.71 -8.29
C THR A 6 -3.13 15.29 -9.36
N LYS A 7 -3.73 14.45 -10.21
CA LYS A 7 -4.70 14.89 -11.22
C LYS A 7 -5.96 15.51 -10.63
N THR A 8 -6.48 14.96 -9.52
CA THR A 8 -7.64 15.49 -8.82
C THR A 8 -7.37 16.90 -8.26
N VAL A 9 -6.16 17.12 -7.73
CA VAL A 9 -5.70 18.43 -7.27
C VAL A 9 -5.57 19.40 -8.44
N GLU A 10 -4.88 19.00 -9.52
CA GLU A 10 -4.70 19.82 -10.73
C GLU A 10 -6.03 20.19 -11.41
N SER A 11 -7.06 19.34 -11.29
CA SER A 11 -8.41 19.62 -11.80
C SER A 11 -9.27 20.48 -10.87
N ASN A 12 -8.74 20.96 -9.74
CA ASN A 12 -9.46 21.73 -8.72
C ASN A 12 -10.71 21.00 -8.17
N ASP A 13 -10.68 19.67 -8.12
CA ASP A 13 -11.78 18.86 -7.58
C ASP A 13 -11.67 18.80 -6.05
N LEU A 14 -12.15 19.85 -5.39
CA LEU A 14 -12.08 19.99 -3.93
C LEU A 14 -12.73 18.81 -3.21
N PHE A 15 -13.87 18.32 -3.69
CA PHE A 15 -14.55 17.18 -3.07
C PHE A 15 -13.68 15.92 -3.13
N GLY A 16 -13.15 15.59 -4.30
CA GLY A 16 -12.27 14.45 -4.49
C GLY A 16 -10.98 14.54 -3.68
N VAL A 17 -10.36 15.73 -3.60
CA VAL A 17 -9.16 15.96 -2.80
C VAL A 17 -9.43 15.75 -1.31
N ARG A 18 -10.47 16.40 -0.78
CA ARG A 18 -10.86 16.31 0.63
C ARG A 18 -11.21 14.88 1.03
N GLN A 19 -11.96 14.18 0.18
CA GLN A 19 -12.29 12.77 0.39
C GLN A 19 -11.03 11.89 0.40
N ALA A 20 -10.12 12.08 -0.57
CA ALA A 20 -8.89 11.29 -0.65
C ALA A 20 -7.96 11.52 0.54
N LEU A 21 -7.88 12.75 1.06
CA LEU A 21 -7.14 13.06 2.29
C LEU A 21 -7.74 12.33 3.50
N ALA A 22 -9.06 12.36 3.67
CA ALA A 22 -9.73 11.67 4.77
C ALA A 22 -9.61 10.14 4.66
N ASP A 23 -9.72 9.60 3.44
CA ASP A 23 -9.56 8.17 3.17
C ASP A 23 -8.12 7.70 3.46
N GLU A 24 -7.11 8.51 3.16
CA GLU A 24 -5.71 8.13 3.38
C GLU A 24 -5.44 7.85 4.87
N MET A 25 -5.98 8.65 5.79
CA MET A 25 -5.85 8.40 7.24
C MET A 25 -6.53 7.11 7.70
N LEU A 26 -7.60 6.68 7.03
CA LEU A 26 -8.22 5.39 7.33
C LEU A 26 -7.42 4.22 6.73
N ILE A 27 -6.75 4.43 5.60
CA ILE A 27 -5.92 3.43 4.92
C ILE A 27 -4.61 3.22 5.67
N ASP A 28 -3.85 4.29 5.89
CA ASP A 28 -2.58 4.31 6.62
C ASP A 28 -2.63 5.36 7.75
N PRO A 29 -3.04 4.95 8.96
CA PRO A 29 -3.15 5.86 10.10
C PRO A 29 -1.79 6.40 10.59
N ARG A 30 -0.65 5.89 10.11
CA ARG A 30 0.68 6.45 10.42
C ARG A 30 0.85 7.85 9.82
N GLY A 31 0.09 8.15 8.76
CA GLY A 31 -0.05 9.49 8.22
C GLY A 31 1.14 10.01 7.41
N ASN A 32 2.10 9.16 7.04
CA ASN A 32 3.25 9.57 6.22
C ASN A 32 2.82 10.05 4.83
N SER A 33 2.05 9.22 4.11
CA SER A 33 1.45 9.56 2.83
C SER A 33 0.45 10.72 2.93
N PHE A 34 -0.33 10.76 4.00
CA PHE A 34 -1.26 11.85 4.27
C PHE A 34 -0.55 13.20 4.34
N LYS A 35 0.59 13.30 5.05
CA LYS A 35 1.36 14.55 5.16
C LYS A 35 1.83 15.05 3.80
N GLU A 36 2.35 14.16 2.95
CA GLU A 36 2.76 14.50 1.58
C GLU A 36 1.57 14.98 0.75
N MET A 37 0.45 14.26 0.82
CA MET A 37 -0.78 14.60 0.08
C MET A 37 -1.36 15.94 0.53
N LEU A 38 -1.35 16.21 1.84
CA LEU A 38 -1.85 17.44 2.42
C LEU A 38 -0.99 18.63 1.98
N ALA A 39 0.34 18.53 2.13
CA ALA A 39 1.25 19.61 1.76
C ALA A 39 1.10 20.02 0.28
N TYR A 40 1.01 19.03 -0.61
CA TYR A 40 0.78 19.29 -2.04
C TYR A 40 -0.58 19.92 -2.31
N ALA A 41 -1.64 19.46 -1.64
CA ALA A 41 -2.96 20.05 -1.79
C ALA A 41 -2.99 21.50 -1.29
N GLU A 42 -2.37 21.79 -0.15
CA GLU A 42 -2.26 23.15 0.40
C GLU A 42 -1.48 24.11 -0.52
N GLU A 43 -0.44 23.61 -1.20
CA GLU A 43 0.35 24.39 -2.15
C GLU A 43 -0.46 24.79 -3.40
N HIS A 44 -1.35 23.91 -3.86
CA HIS A 44 -2.06 24.09 -5.14
C HIS A 44 -3.50 24.59 -5.00
N LEU A 45 -4.10 24.45 -3.82
CA LEU A 45 -5.52 24.74 -3.57
C LEU A 45 -5.66 25.73 -2.40
N PRO A 46 -5.65 27.05 -2.66
CA PRO A 46 -5.87 28.05 -1.61
C PRO A 46 -7.23 27.88 -0.92
N ASP A 47 -8.20 27.32 -1.64
CA ASP A 47 -9.60 27.14 -1.23
C ASP A 47 -9.83 25.76 -0.58
N LEU A 48 -8.76 25.03 -0.23
CA LEU A 48 -8.85 23.68 0.30
C LEU A 48 -9.73 23.61 1.56
N TYR A 49 -9.66 24.64 2.40
CA TYR A 49 -10.34 24.69 3.69
C TYR A 49 -11.55 25.61 3.69
N GLU A 50 -12.53 25.25 4.50
CA GLU A 50 -13.66 26.09 4.85
C GLU A 50 -13.51 26.62 6.27
N THR A 51 -14.19 27.73 6.56
CA THR A 51 -14.36 28.20 7.94
C THR A 51 -15.08 27.13 8.76
N ASP A 52 -14.59 26.87 9.97
CA ASP A 52 -15.22 25.91 10.86
C ASP A 52 -16.64 26.35 11.23
N ASN A 53 -17.57 25.39 11.21
CA ASN A 53 -18.97 25.64 11.54
C ASN A 53 -19.29 25.50 13.04
N GLY A 54 -18.28 25.27 13.89
CA GLY A 54 -18.42 25.18 15.34
C GLY A 54 -19.07 23.89 15.84
N THR A 55 -19.13 22.82 15.03
CA THR A 55 -19.68 21.53 15.47
C THR A 55 -18.78 20.93 16.56
N PRO A 56 -19.30 20.69 17.77
CA PRO A 56 -18.48 20.17 18.87
C PRO A 56 -18.25 18.65 18.74
N TYR A 57 -17.05 18.20 19.12
CA TYR A 57 -16.69 16.79 19.24
C TYR A 57 -15.95 16.53 20.54
N ALA A 58 -16.04 15.30 21.04
CA ALA A 58 -15.29 14.82 22.19
C ALA A 58 -13.79 15.09 22.00
N GLN A 59 -13.19 15.80 22.97
CA GLN A 59 -11.76 16.08 22.99
C GLN A 59 -10.98 15.07 23.83
N ASP A 60 -11.66 14.31 24.69
CA ASP A 60 -11.06 13.29 25.52
C ASP A 60 -10.79 12.02 24.69
N GLU A 61 -9.52 11.61 24.62
CA GLU A 61 -9.11 10.42 23.86
C GLU A 61 -9.74 9.12 24.40
N SER A 62 -10.12 9.08 25.67
CA SER A 62 -10.79 7.92 26.26
C SER A 62 -12.21 7.70 25.73
N GLU A 63 -12.84 8.75 25.19
CA GLU A 63 -14.16 8.69 24.56
C GLU A 63 -14.07 8.35 23.08
N TRP A 64 -12.88 8.37 22.47
CA TRP A 64 -12.72 8.18 21.03
C TRP A 64 -12.95 6.73 20.61
N THR A 65 -13.99 6.54 19.79
CA THR A 65 -14.36 5.25 19.22
C THR A 65 -14.31 5.27 17.69
N LYS A 66 -14.37 4.09 17.07
CA LYS A 66 -14.48 3.97 15.60
C LYS A 66 -15.73 4.63 15.05
N ASP A 67 -16.84 4.59 15.80
CA ASP A 67 -18.08 5.24 15.39
C ASP A 67 -17.97 6.76 15.42
N LEU A 68 -17.34 7.32 16.46
CA LEU A 68 -17.02 8.75 16.49
C LEU A 68 -16.09 9.17 15.35
N LEU A 69 -15.08 8.35 15.03
CA LEU A 69 -14.18 8.58 13.89
C LEU A 69 -14.95 8.62 12.56
N HIS A 70 -15.89 7.70 12.35
CA HIS A 70 -16.73 7.67 11.15
C HIS A 70 -17.68 8.88 11.08
N ASN A 71 -18.27 9.28 12.22
CA ASN A 71 -19.12 10.46 12.29
C ASN A 71 -18.33 11.73 11.98
N LEU A 72 -17.15 11.89 12.57
CA LEU A 72 -16.27 13.02 12.30
C LEU A 72 -15.82 13.05 10.83
N LYS A 73 -15.53 11.90 10.21
CA LYS A 73 -15.26 11.83 8.76
C LYS A 73 -16.44 12.30 7.93
N TYR A 74 -17.64 11.85 8.27
CA TYR A 74 -18.87 12.24 7.57
C TYR A 74 -19.09 13.75 7.67
N ASP A 75 -18.90 14.35 8.83
CA ASP A 75 -19.03 15.79 8.99
C ASP A 75 -17.90 16.59 8.34
N LEU A 76 -16.68 16.04 8.31
CA LEU A 76 -15.56 16.59 7.54
C LEU A 76 -15.86 16.65 6.03
N SER A 77 -16.67 15.72 5.51
CA SER A 77 -17.12 15.75 4.11
C SER A 77 -18.11 16.87 3.81
N LYS A 78 -18.78 17.42 4.83
CA LYS A 78 -19.73 18.54 4.70
C LYS A 78 -19.10 19.90 4.92
N ASN A 79 -18.08 19.98 5.78
CA ASN A 79 -17.37 21.21 6.11
C ASN A 79 -15.93 20.86 6.46
N PHE A 80 -15.03 21.09 5.50
CA PHE A 80 -13.63 20.70 5.62
C PHE A 80 -12.81 21.81 6.26
N SER A 81 -12.91 21.95 7.58
CA SER A 81 -12.14 22.93 8.37
C SER A 81 -10.79 22.36 8.82
N ARG A 82 -9.82 23.25 9.09
CA ARG A 82 -8.50 22.86 9.61
C ARG A 82 -8.61 22.20 10.98
N GLU A 83 -9.49 22.71 11.81
CA GLU A 83 -9.77 22.28 13.18
C GLU A 83 -10.31 20.84 13.17
N LYS A 84 -11.32 20.56 12.34
CA LYS A 84 -11.88 19.21 12.21
C LYS A 84 -10.90 18.23 11.60
N LEU A 85 -10.14 18.65 10.58
CA LEU A 85 -9.13 17.79 9.98
C LEU A 85 -8.06 17.42 11.01
N THR A 86 -7.63 18.38 11.83
CA THR A 86 -6.64 18.15 12.89
C THR A 86 -7.16 17.17 13.93
N LEU A 87 -8.41 17.34 14.38
CA LEU A 87 -9.04 16.40 15.31
C LEU A 87 -9.18 15.01 14.67
N PHE A 88 -9.60 14.93 13.41
CA PHE A 88 -9.77 13.69 12.68
C PHE A 88 -8.46 12.91 12.56
N VAL A 89 -7.35 13.58 12.23
CA VAL A 89 -6.02 12.95 12.15
C VAL A 89 -5.62 12.35 13.51
N LYS A 90 -5.75 13.12 14.60
CA LYS A 90 -5.45 12.65 15.96
C LYS A 90 -6.31 11.45 16.36
N MET A 91 -7.62 11.56 16.14
CA MET A 91 -8.57 10.50 16.45
C MET A 91 -8.29 9.23 15.63
N ALA A 92 -8.00 9.37 14.34
CA ALA A 92 -7.63 8.24 13.48
C ALA A 92 -6.35 7.54 13.98
N GLN A 93 -5.32 8.30 14.35
CA GLN A 93 -4.07 7.76 14.90
C GLN A 93 -4.30 6.98 16.20
N TYR A 94 -5.15 7.50 17.08
CA TYR A 94 -5.47 6.85 18.36
C TYR A 94 -6.33 5.60 18.16
N VAL A 95 -7.46 5.73 17.46
CA VAL A 95 -8.46 4.67 17.29
C VAL A 95 -7.95 3.53 16.40
N LEU A 96 -7.05 3.83 15.46
CA LEU A 96 -6.49 2.86 14.51
C LEU A 96 -5.03 2.48 14.83
N LYS A 97 -4.56 2.69 16.06
CA LYS A 97 -3.19 2.35 16.49
C LYS A 97 -2.81 0.90 16.21
N ASP A 98 -3.71 -0.06 16.47
CA ASP A 98 -3.45 -1.49 16.21
C ASP A 98 -3.23 -1.76 14.71
N LYS A 99 -3.89 -0.97 13.84
CA LYS A 99 -3.67 -1.04 12.39
C LYS A 99 -2.31 -0.46 12.01
N ALA A 100 -1.90 0.66 12.62
CA ALA A 100 -0.58 1.24 12.41
C ALA A 100 0.54 0.25 12.79
N GLU A 101 0.44 -0.37 13.97
CA GLU A 101 1.40 -1.36 14.46
C GLU A 101 1.51 -2.56 13.53
N ARG A 102 0.37 -3.06 13.04
CA ARG A 102 0.36 -4.14 12.04
C ARG A 102 1.05 -3.76 10.74
N LEU A 103 0.83 -2.55 10.22
CA LEU A 103 1.50 -2.08 9.01
C LEU A 103 3.02 -2.00 9.20
N ASP A 104 3.48 -1.53 10.37
CA ASP A 104 4.90 -1.49 10.70
C ASP A 104 5.51 -2.89 10.79
N GLN A 105 4.79 -3.86 11.33
CA GLN A 105 5.24 -5.25 11.36
C GLN A 105 5.30 -5.86 9.95
N GLU A 106 4.25 -5.68 9.14
CA GLU A 106 4.21 -6.15 7.75
C GLU A 106 5.35 -5.57 6.91
N GLU A 107 5.70 -4.30 7.14
CA GLU A 107 6.82 -3.63 6.47
C GLU A 107 8.18 -4.21 6.89
N LYS A 108 8.40 -4.43 8.19
CA LYS A 108 9.62 -5.06 8.71
C LYS A 108 9.81 -6.48 8.17
N GLU A 109 8.76 -7.29 8.13
CA GLU A 109 8.86 -8.67 7.63
C GLU A 109 9.16 -8.72 6.12
N LYS A 110 8.62 -7.78 5.32
CA LYS A 110 8.98 -7.63 3.90
C LYS A 110 10.46 -7.27 3.71
N LEU A 111 11.01 -6.39 4.55
CA LEU A 111 12.42 -6.02 4.49
C LEU A 111 13.34 -7.18 4.86
N ARG A 112 12.98 -7.99 5.87
CA ARG A 112 13.74 -9.18 6.27
C ARG A 112 13.79 -10.22 5.15
N THR A 113 12.63 -10.54 4.58
CA THR A 113 12.52 -11.50 3.47
C THR A 113 13.24 -11.04 2.19
N ALA A 114 13.27 -9.73 1.91
CA ALA A 114 14.07 -9.18 0.82
C ALA A 114 15.59 -9.24 1.09
N SER A 115 16.02 -8.98 2.32
CA SER A 115 17.45 -9.03 2.71
C SER A 115 18.02 -10.46 2.73
N ASP A 116 17.21 -11.45 3.11
CA ASP A 116 17.61 -12.86 3.05
C ASP A 116 17.78 -13.36 1.60
N GLN A 117 17.07 -12.74 0.66
CA GLN A 117 17.16 -13.06 -0.77
C GLN A 117 18.43 -12.47 -1.43
N ASP A 118 18.93 -11.32 -0.95
CA ASP A 118 20.16 -10.67 -1.45
C ASP A 118 21.44 -11.40 -0.98
N THR A 119 21.35 -12.18 0.10
CA THR A 119 22.51 -12.91 0.67
C THR A 119 22.85 -14.21 -0.11
N LEU A 120 22.00 -14.63 -1.05
CA LEU A 120 22.27 -15.80 -1.91
C LEU A 120 22.89 -15.45 -3.28
N GLU A 121 22.93 -14.16 -3.67
CA GLU A 121 23.55 -13.75 -4.95
C GLU A 121 25.04 -13.40 -4.83
N HIS A 122 25.59 -13.26 -3.62
CA HIS A 122 27.01 -12.96 -3.40
C HIS A 122 27.85 -14.22 -3.05
N SER A 123 27.65 -15.31 -3.79
CA SER A 123 28.63 -16.40 -3.88
C SER A 123 28.64 -17.01 -5.27
N ALA A 124 28.93 -16.19 -6.28
CA ALA A 124 29.34 -16.66 -7.60
C ALA A 124 30.54 -15.84 -8.10
N GLY A 125 31.57 -15.76 -7.26
CA GLY A 125 32.92 -15.49 -7.74
C GLY A 125 33.36 -16.62 -8.66
N GLN A 126 33.63 -16.27 -9.92
CA GLN A 126 34.49 -16.96 -10.88
C GLN A 126 34.40 -18.50 -10.92
N HIS A 127 33.68 -19.04 -11.91
CA HIS A 127 34.28 -20.07 -12.75
C HIS A 127 33.59 -20.18 -14.12
N LYS A 128 34.42 -20.28 -15.14
CA LYS A 128 34.01 -20.56 -16.52
C LYS A 128 33.48 -22.00 -16.59
N GLY A 129 32.32 -22.16 -17.23
CA GLY A 129 31.97 -23.39 -17.92
C GLY A 129 31.19 -24.43 -17.11
N VAL A 130 30.13 -24.90 -17.77
CA VAL A 130 29.42 -26.16 -17.58
C VAL A 130 28.41 -26.20 -16.43
N TYR A 131 27.15 -26.24 -16.85
CA TYR A 131 25.97 -26.71 -16.12
C TYR A 131 26.26 -27.90 -15.21
N ALA A 132 26.00 -27.74 -13.92
CA ALA A 132 25.69 -28.83 -13.00
C ALA A 132 24.88 -28.23 -11.84
N GLY A 133 23.65 -28.73 -11.67
CA GLY A 133 22.68 -28.16 -10.75
C GLY A 133 23.01 -28.40 -9.28
N VAL A 134 22.38 -27.60 -8.42
CA VAL A 134 22.05 -27.98 -7.04
C VAL A 134 20.61 -27.56 -6.80
N ALA A 135 19.80 -28.54 -6.42
CA ALA A 135 18.41 -28.37 -6.04
C ALA A 135 18.32 -27.72 -4.65
N ILE A 136 17.44 -26.75 -4.48
CA ILE A 136 16.89 -26.40 -3.17
C ILE A 136 15.41 -26.72 -3.21
N ALA A 137 15.04 -27.74 -2.44
CA ALA A 137 13.67 -28.19 -2.23
C ALA A 137 12.98 -27.33 -1.16
N GLY A 138 11.72 -26.97 -1.41
CA GLY A 138 10.76 -26.37 -0.46
C GLY A 138 10.88 -24.84 -0.39
N ILE A 139 9.83 -24.02 -0.57
CA ILE A 139 8.39 -24.16 -0.31
C ILE A 139 7.63 -23.63 -1.53
N THR A 140 6.64 -24.37 -2.03
CA THR A 140 5.67 -23.82 -2.99
C THR A 140 4.72 -22.87 -2.26
N VAL A 141 5.07 -21.59 -2.13
CA VAL A 141 4.04 -20.58 -1.95
C VAL A 141 3.53 -20.27 -3.35
N ALA A 142 2.37 -20.81 -3.70
CA ALA A 142 1.64 -20.37 -4.87
C ALA A 142 1.12 -18.95 -4.62
N VAL A 143 2.01 -17.96 -4.71
CA VAL A 143 1.59 -16.58 -4.92
C VAL A 143 1.39 -16.45 -6.42
N THR A 144 0.19 -16.77 -6.91
CA THR A 144 -0.29 -16.16 -8.16
C THR A 144 -0.57 -14.69 -7.89
N GLY A 145 0.49 -13.93 -7.70
CA GLY A 145 0.53 -12.48 -7.80
C GLY A 145 1.25 -12.20 -9.10
N ILE A 146 0.53 -12.34 -10.21
CA ILE A 146 1.02 -11.93 -11.53
C ILE A 146 1.22 -10.41 -11.47
N CYS A 147 2.42 -9.96 -11.13
CA CYS A 147 2.87 -8.60 -11.39
C CYS A 147 3.28 -8.51 -12.85
N ILE A 148 2.32 -8.43 -13.78
CA ILE A 148 2.62 -7.92 -15.13
C ILE A 148 2.76 -6.41 -14.99
N SER A 149 3.96 -5.96 -14.67
CA SER A 149 4.39 -4.60 -14.93
C SER A 149 5.49 -4.64 -15.99
N LYS A 150 5.06 -4.35 -17.24
CA LYS A 150 5.86 -3.94 -18.40
C LYS A 150 6.74 -5.01 -19.05
N MET A 151 6.14 -5.82 -19.91
CA MET A 151 6.79 -6.19 -21.18
C MET A 151 5.77 -6.17 -22.31
N ALA A 152 6.09 -5.31 -23.29
CA ALA A 152 5.72 -5.31 -24.70
C ALA A 152 4.42 -6.02 -25.13
N VAL A 153 3.49 -5.22 -25.63
CA VAL A 153 2.48 -5.64 -26.60
C VAL A 153 3.19 -6.15 -27.86
N THR A 154 3.17 -7.46 -28.08
CA THR A 154 3.38 -8.11 -29.39
C THR A 154 2.37 -9.26 -29.48
N THR A 155 1.16 -8.97 -29.95
CA THR A 155 0.63 -9.41 -31.26
C THR A 155 0.56 -10.94 -31.46
N LEU A 156 -0.69 -11.41 -31.62
CA LEU A 156 -1.16 -12.55 -32.42
C LEU A 156 -1.08 -13.97 -31.82
N GLY A 157 -2.26 -14.57 -31.60
CA GLY A 157 -2.53 -15.96 -32.00
C GLY A 157 -2.52 -17.04 -30.93
N LEU A 158 -3.73 -17.51 -30.57
CA LEU A 158 -4.15 -18.91 -30.35
C LEU A 158 -3.07 -19.97 -30.03
N ALA A 159 -3.16 -20.57 -28.82
CA ALA A 159 -3.30 -22.03 -28.57
C ALA A 159 -2.80 -22.38 -27.16
N GLY A 160 -3.67 -22.95 -26.32
CA GLY A 160 -3.30 -23.47 -25.01
C GLY A 160 -2.55 -24.79 -25.11
N VAL A 161 -1.72 -25.11 -24.11
CA VAL A 161 -1.25 -26.48 -23.83
C VAL A 161 -1.05 -26.66 -22.32
N VAL A 162 -1.87 -27.56 -21.76
CA VAL A 162 -1.62 -28.32 -20.53
C VAL A 162 -0.64 -29.44 -20.89
N ILE A 163 0.41 -29.69 -20.11
CA ILE A 163 0.98 -31.03 -19.85
C ILE A 163 1.83 -30.93 -18.57
N GLY A 164 1.38 -31.61 -17.51
CA GLY A 164 2.18 -31.93 -16.34
C GLY A 164 3.13 -33.08 -16.67
N GLY A 165 4.41 -32.95 -16.32
CA GLY A 165 5.41 -33.99 -16.49
C GLY A 165 5.59 -34.80 -15.20
N VAL A 166 5.28 -36.10 -15.26
CA VAL A 166 5.81 -37.12 -14.34
C VAL A 166 6.91 -37.87 -15.10
N LEU A 167 8.17 -37.75 -14.67
CA LEU A 167 9.29 -38.55 -15.19
C LEU A 167 9.59 -39.70 -14.22
N TYR A 168 9.29 -40.93 -14.67
CA TYR A 168 9.69 -42.16 -14.00
C TYR A 168 11.01 -42.65 -14.61
N LEU A 169 12.10 -42.58 -13.86
CA LEU A 169 13.38 -43.18 -14.20
C LEU A 169 13.43 -44.60 -13.64
N LYS A 170 13.63 -45.61 -14.51
CA LYS A 170 14.15 -46.91 -14.08
C LYS A 170 15.34 -47.32 -14.95
N ASN A 171 16.50 -47.10 -14.36
CA ASN A 171 17.79 -47.67 -14.72
C ASN A 171 17.73 -49.20 -14.63
N ASN A 172 18.33 -49.89 -15.61
CA ASN A 172 19.04 -51.14 -15.33
C ASN A 172 20.10 -51.41 -16.42
N ARG A 173 21.35 -51.35 -15.97
CA ARG A 173 22.51 -52.01 -16.58
C ARG A 173 22.35 -53.53 -16.45
N LYS A 174 22.41 -54.28 -17.54
CA LYS A 174 23.49 -55.23 -17.92
C LYS A 174 23.08 -55.99 -19.17
#